data_AF-A0A560X9B8-F1
#
_entry.id   AF-A0A560X9B8-F1
#
_cell.length_a   1.000
_cell.length_b   1.000
_cell.length_c   1.000
_cell.angle_alpha   90.00
_cell.angle_beta   90.00
_cell.angle_gamma   90.00
#
_symmetry.space_group_name_H-M   'P 1'
#
loop_
_entity.id
_entity.type
_entity.pdbx_description
1 polymer ?
#
loop_
_entity_poly.entity_id
_entity_poly.type
_entity_poly.pdbx_seq_one_letter_code
_entity_poly.pdbx_strand_id
1 'polypeptide(L)' 'MLVWFESYDDLQEARLRELQMKKWKRAWKIELIERENPQWRDLFETLF' A
#
# COMPACT_ATOMS: atom_id res chain seq x y z
N MET A 1 3.79 -11.97 -2.87
CA MET A 1 4.13 -10.80 -3.67
C MET A 1 3.67 -9.55 -2.95
N LEU A 2 4.62 -8.74 -2.50
CA LEU A 2 4.36 -7.44 -1.88
C LEU A 2 4.51 -6.37 -2.95
N VAL A 3 3.42 -5.74 -3.37
CA VAL A 3 3.47 -4.75 -4.47
C VAL A 3 3.38 -3.31 -4.00
N TRP A 4 2.94 -3.09 -2.77
CA TRP A 4 2.79 -1.78 -2.16
C TRP A 4 2.75 -1.92 -0.63
N PHE A 5 3.39 -0.98 0.06
CA PHE A 5 3.32 -0.82 1.51
C PHE A 5 3.49 0.67 1.84
N GLU A 6 3.04 1.06 3.02
CA GLU A 6 3.18 2.42 3.53
C GLU A 6 3.66 2.31 4.98
N SER A 7 4.75 3.01 5.32
CA SER A 7 5.31 3.05 6.67
C SER A 7 4.82 4.28 7.40
N TYR A 8 4.43 4.10 8.66
CA TYR A 8 3.98 5.16 9.55
C TYR A 8 4.76 5.10 10.84
N ASP A 9 5.15 6.27 11.36
CA ASP A 9 5.85 6.39 12.64
C ASP A 9 4.88 6.25 13.83
N ASP A 10 3.60 6.61 13.64
CA ASP A 10 2.56 6.53 14.66
C ASP A 10 1.56 5.39 14.38
N LEU A 11 1.27 4.62 15.44
CA LEU A 11 0.34 3.48 15.36
C LEU A 11 -1.10 3.89 15.06
N GLN A 12 -1.56 5.04 15.56
CA GLN A 12 -2.91 5.53 15.28
C GLN A 12 -3.05 5.96 13.83
N GLU A 13 -2.03 6.59 13.25
CA GLU A 13 -2.02 6.93 11.82
C GLU A 13 -2.12 5.67 10.96
N ALA A 14 -1.29 4.66 11.25
CA ALA A 14 -1.35 3.36 10.57
C ALA A 14 -2.74 2.73 10.67
N ARG A 15 -3.34 2.74 11.87
CA ARG A 15 -4.68 2.19 12.11
C ARG A 15 -5.76 2.95 11.34
N LEU A 16 -5.73 4.28 11.35
CA LEU A 16 -6.71 5.10 10.62
C LEU A 16 -6.63 4.83 9.12
N ARG A 17 -5.40 4.74 8.58
CA ARG A 17 -5.18 4.40 7.17
C ARG A 17 -5.73 3.02 6.81
N GLU A 18 -5.44 2.02 7.64
CA GLU A 18 -5.95 0.66 7.44
C GLU A 18 -7.49 0.63 7.41
N LEU A 19 -8.13 1.33 8.35
CA LEU A 19 -9.60 1.44 8.41
C LEU A 19 -10.18 2.14 7.18
N GLN A 20 -9.53 3.19 6.68
CA GLN A 20 -9.94 3.86 5.44
C GLN A 20 -9.84 2.90 4.24
N MET A 21 -8.70 2.21 4.10
CA MET A 21 -8.45 1.27 2.99
C MET A 21 -9.42 0.08 2.96
N LYS A 22 -9.99 -0.33 4.11
CA LYS A 22 -11.02 -1.38 4.16
C LYS A 22 -12.30 -0.97 3.41
N LYS A 23 -12.61 0.33 3.32
CA LYS A 23 -13.78 0.86 2.61
C LYS A 23 -13.50 1.25 1.15
N TRP A 24 -12.25 1.20 0.70
CA TRP A 24 -11.88 1.64 -0.64
C TRP A 24 -12.31 0.64 -1.72
N LYS A 25 -12.76 1.19 -2.85
CA LYS A 25 -13.01 0.40 -4.06
C LYS A 25 -11.69 -0.19 -4.56
N ARG A 26 -11.76 -1.39 -5.13
CA ARG A 26 -10.58 -2.09 -5.67
C ARG A 26 -9.83 -1.25 -6.71
N ALA A 27 -10.55 -0.49 -7.54
CA ALA A 27 -9.96 0.40 -8.55
C ALA A 27 -8.97 1.40 -7.93
N TRP A 28 -9.31 2.03 -6.81
CA TRP A 28 -8.44 3.01 -6.16
C TRP A 28 -7.17 2.38 -5.58
N LYS A 29 -7.26 1.13 -5.10
CA LYS A 29 -6.07 0.39 -4.66
C LYS A 29 -5.14 0.11 -5.84
N ILE A 30 -5.70 -0.24 -6.99
CA ILE A 30 -4.94 -0.48 -8.23
C ILE A 30 -4.28 0.81 -8.70
N GLU A 31 -5.03 1.92 -8.80
CA GLU A 31 -4.46 3.23 -9.18
C GLU A 31 -3.33 3.67 -8.25
N LEU A 32 -3.47 3.44 -6.93
CA LEU A 32 -2.42 3.75 -5.97
C LEU A 32 -1.16 2.89 -6.21
N ILE A 33 -1.34 1.58 -6.40
CA ILE A 33 -0.25 0.66 -6.69
C ILE A 33 0.42 1.03 -8.02
N GLU A 34 -0.35 1.33 -9.06
CA GLU A 34 0.20 1.71 -10.37
C GLU A 34 0.94 3.04 -10.34
N ARG A 35 0.51 3.97 -9.48
CA ARG A 35 1.20 5.25 -9.31
C ARG A 35 2.59 5.10 -8.67
N GLU A 36 2.73 4.20 -7.70
CA GLU A 36 3.98 4.04 -6.93
C GLU A 36 4.86 2.88 -7.42
N ASN A 37 4.24 1.85 -7.99
CA ASN A 37 4.87 0.66 -8.55
C ASN A 37 4.19 0.29 -9.89
N PRO A 38 4.34 1.11 -10.95
CA PRO A 38 3.71 0.88 -12.25
C PRO A 38 4.13 -0.45 -12.91
N GLN A 39 5.29 -0.97 -12.52
CA GLN A 39 5.81 -2.23 -13.04
C GLN A 39 5.44 -3.44 -12.19
N TRP A 40 4.64 -3.25 -11.13
CA TRP A 40 4.17 -4.33 -10.25
C TRP A 40 5.30 -5.23 -9.72
N ARG A 41 6.49 -4.64 -9.47
CA ARG A 41 7.64 -5.40 -8.97
C ARG A 41 7.36 -5.89 -7.56
N ASP A 42 7.89 -7.06 -7.21
CA ASP A 42 7.82 -7.54 -5.83
C ASP A 42 8.79 -6.74 -4.97
N LEU A 43 8.24 -5.87 -4.12
CA LEU A 43 8.97 -5.06 -3.16
C LEU A 43 9.54 -5.91 -2.03
N PHE A 44 9.06 -7.13 -1.83
CA PHE A 44 9.62 -8.03 -0.82
C PHE A 44 11.10 -8.30 -1.09
N GLU A 45 11.49 -8.48 -2.36
CA GLU A 45 12.90 -8.68 -2.74
C GLU A 45 13.76 -7.44 -2.47
N THR A 46 13.17 -6.25 -2.43
CA THR A 46 13.90 -5.00 -2.17
C THR A 46 14.03 -4.66 -0.68
N LEU A 47 13.32 -5.39 0.19
CA LEU A 47 13.32 -5.16 1.64
C LEU A 47 14.42 -5.98 2.37
N PHE A 48 15.14 -6.86 1.67
CA PHE A 48 16.21 -7.70 2.22
C PHE A 48 17.55 -7.50 1.51
#